data_AF-A0A348ZJC1-F1
#
_entry.id   AF-A0A348ZJC1-F1
#
_cell.length_a   1.000
_cell.length_b   1.000
_cell.length_c   1.000
_cell.angle_alpha   90.00
_cell.angle_beta   90.00
_cell.angle_gamma   90.00
#
_symmetry.space_group_name_H-M   'P 1'
#
loop_
_entity.id
_entity.type
_entity.pdbx_description
1 polymer ?
#
loop_
_entity_poly.entity_id
_entity_poly.type
_entity_poly.pdbx_seq_one_letter_code
_entity_poly.pdbx_strand_id
1 'polypeptide(L)' 'MKAHTKAQQLWFLSPHRVEVREQELPALQPDQVLVEALCSAISPGTELLVYRGQLPDTMALDEGISAFAGQSV' A
#
# COMPACT_ATOMS: atom_id res chain seq x y z
N MET A 1 -12.24 9.99 20.15
CA MET A 1 -11.77 8.87 19.30
C MET A 1 -10.70 8.09 20.06
N LYS A 2 -10.69 6.75 19.96
CA LYS A 2 -9.54 5.98 20.45
C LYS A 2 -8.37 6.23 19.52
N ALA A 3 -7.17 6.39 20.06
CA ALA A 3 -5.97 6.44 19.25
C ALA A 3 -5.70 5.02 18.74
N HIS A 4 -5.77 4.81 17.42
CA HIS A 4 -5.25 3.59 16.81
C HIS A 4 -3.73 3.73 16.79
N THR A 5 -3.04 2.95 17.60
CA THR A 5 -1.57 2.88 17.61
C THR A 5 -1.08 1.70 16.77
N LYS A 6 -1.97 0.81 16.32
CA LYS A 6 -1.66 -0.37 15.54
C LYS A 6 -2.65 -0.57 14.40
N ALA A 7 -2.19 -1.22 13.34
CA ALA A 7 -3.03 -1.65 12.21
C ALA A 7 -2.61 -3.02 11.68
N GLN A 8 -3.54 -3.72 11.04
CA GLN A 8 -3.22 -4.90 10.24
C GLN A 8 -2.79 -4.47 8.83
N GLN A 9 -1.70 -5.05 8.35
CA GLN A 9 -1.15 -4.79 7.02
C GLN A 9 -0.93 -6.10 6.28
N LEU A 10 -1.22 -6.12 4.98
CA LEU A 10 -0.91 -7.24 4.10
C LEU A 10 0.46 -7.01 3.46
N TRP A 11 1.34 -8.02 3.58
CA TRP A 11 2.70 -8.01 3.07
C TRP A 11 2.84 -9.06 1.96
N PHE A 12 3.34 -8.64 0.79
CA PHE A 12 3.75 -9.54 -0.28
C PHE A 12 5.19 -10.02 -0.02
N LEU A 13 5.41 -11.32 0.01
CA LEU A 13 6.70 -11.91 0.42
C LEU A 13 7.41 -12.62 -0.73
N SER A 14 6.63 -13.20 -1.63
CA SER A 14 7.07 -13.78 -2.89
C SER A 14 5.84 -13.92 -3.79
N PRO A 15 6.01 -14.27 -5.08
CA PRO A 15 4.87 -14.61 -5.92
C PRO A 15 3.95 -15.61 -5.22
N HIS A 16 2.66 -15.32 -5.22
CA HIS A 16 1.56 -16.05 -4.61
C HIS A 16 1.59 -16.19 -3.08
N ARG A 17 2.52 -15.53 -2.39
CA ARG A 17 2.67 -15.64 -0.93
C ARG A 17 2.53 -14.27 -0.24
N VAL A 18 1.55 -14.19 0.65
CA VAL A 18 1.26 -13.00 1.46
C VAL A 18 1.13 -13.36 2.94
N GLU A 19 1.35 -12.38 3.81
CA GLU A 19 1.09 -12.49 5.25
C GLU A 19 0.35 -11.24 5.73
N VAL A 20 -0.58 -11.41 6.67
CA VAL A 20 -1.17 -10.28 7.41
C VAL A 20 -0.41 -10.14 8.72
N ARG A 21 0.07 -8.93 8.99
CA ARG A 21 0.88 -8.60 10.18
C ARG A 21 0.27 -7.43 10.91
N GLU A 22 0.29 -7.47 12.24
CA GLU A 22 0.03 -6.30 13.06
C GLU A 22 1.29 -5.41 13.06
N GLN A 23 1.10 -4.11 12.87
CA GLN A 23 2.17 -3.11 12.83
C GLN A 23 1.80 -1.90 13.69
N GLU A 24 2.80 -1.33 14.36
CA GLU A 24 2.64 -0.07 15.07
C GLU A 24 2.56 1.08 14.06
N LEU A 25 1.67 2.01 14.30
CA LEU A 25 1.51 3.21 13.49
C LEU A 25 2.47 4.29 14.00
N PRO A 26 3.19 4.98 13.10
CA PRO A 26 4.06 6.08 13.49
C PRO A 26 3.24 7.23 14.08
N ALA A 27 3.89 8.09 14.86
CA ALA A 27 3.27 9.29 15.38
C ALA A 27 2.81 10.19 14.22
N LEU A 28 1.54 10.61 14.25
CA LEU A 28 0.93 11.46 13.23
C LEU A 28 1.61 12.83 13.18
N GLN A 29 2.10 13.23 12.01
CA GLN A 29 2.71 14.55 11.80
C GLN A 29 1.65 15.63 11.51
N PRO A 30 1.97 16.94 11.67
CA PRO A 30 0.99 18.02 11.54
C PRO A 30 0.26 18.09 10.18
N ASP A 31 0.87 17.58 9.11
CA ASP A 31 0.37 17.57 7.74
C ASP A 31 -0.27 16.22 7.33
N GLN A 32 -0.43 15.30 8.27
CA GLN A 32 -0.95 13.96 8.03
C GLN A 32 -2.34 13.78 8.64
N VAL A 33 -3.10 12.86 8.04
CA VAL A 33 -4.39 12.40 8.57
C VAL A 33 -4.34 10.90 8.81
N LEU A 34 -4.97 10.45 9.90
CA LEU A 34 -5.15 9.02 10.17
C LEU A 34 -6.54 8.59 9.71
N VAL A 35 -6.60 7.58 8.86
CA VAL A 35 -7.84 7.03 8.30
C VAL A 35 -8.01 5.58 8.76
N GLU A 36 -9.20 5.27 9.28
CA GLU A 36 -9.59 3.89 9.57
C GLU A 36 -10.25 3.27 8.32
N ALA A 37 -9.61 2.26 7.74
CA ALA A 37 -10.19 1.50 6.64
C ALA A 37 -11.21 0.49 7.16
N LEU A 38 -12.50 0.73 6.92
CA LEU A 38 -13.58 -0.19 7.31
C LEU A 38 -13.60 -1.46 6.45
N CYS A 39 -13.20 -1.34 5.19
CA CYS A 39 -13.05 -2.44 4.24
C CYS A 39 -11.97 -2.10 3.22
N SER A 40 -11.42 -3.13 2.57
CA SER A 40 -10.52 -3.00 1.44
C SER A 40 -10.98 -3.94 0.33
N ALA A 41 -10.95 -3.44 -0.90
CA ALA A 41 -11.18 -4.24 -2.10
C ALA A 41 -9.83 -4.56 -2.75
N ILE A 42 -9.73 -5.73 -3.37
CA ILE A 42 -8.52 -6.12 -4.11
C ILE A 42 -8.65 -5.60 -5.55
N SER A 43 -7.67 -4.81 -5.99
CA SER A 43 -7.59 -4.33 -7.36
C SER A 43 -7.14 -5.47 -8.27
N PRO A 44 -7.90 -5.82 -9.33
CA PRO A 44 -7.48 -6.83 -10.29
C PRO A 44 -6.32 -6.38 -11.19
N GLY A 45 -5.94 -5.09 -11.13
CA GLY A 45 -4.82 -4.51 -11.86
C GLY A 45 -3.49 -4.72 -11.14
N THR A 46 -2.87 -3.62 -10.69
CA THR A 46 -1.51 -3.57 -10.14
C THR A 46 -1.28 -4.55 -8.98
N GLU A 47 -2.23 -4.68 -8.04
CA GLU A 47 -2.07 -5.58 -6.89
C GLU A 47 -1.95 -7.05 -7.31
N LEU A 48 -2.67 -7.47 -8.36
CA LEU A 48 -2.60 -8.83 -8.87
C LEU A 48 -1.28 -9.08 -9.62
N LEU A 49 -0.70 -8.05 -10.25
CA LEU A 49 0.64 -8.12 -10.83
C LEU A 49 1.70 -8.31 -9.73
N VAL A 50 1.63 -7.54 -8.64
CA VAL A 50 2.50 -7.73 -7.46
C VAL A 50 2.34 -9.14 -6.89
N TYR A 51 1.10 -9.57 -6.67
CA TYR A 51 0.80 -10.91 -6.16
C TYR A 51 1.41 -12.02 -7.01
N ARG A 52 1.49 -11.85 -8.33
CA ARG A 52 2.07 -12.83 -9.26
C ARG A 52 3.58 -12.64 -9.49
N GLY A 53 4.19 -11.59 -8.96
CA GLY A 53 5.58 -11.22 -9.27
C GLY A 53 5.78 -10.78 -10.72
N GLN A 54 4.78 -10.10 -11.28
CA GLN A 54 4.72 -9.66 -12.67
C GLN A 54 4.67 -8.13 -12.80
N LEU A 55 4.88 -7.40 -11.71
CA LEU A 55 4.90 -5.95 -11.75
C LEU A 55 6.19 -5.48 -12.48
N PRO A 56 6.10 -4.74 -13.60
CA PRO A 56 7.28 -4.27 -14.30
C PRO A 56 7.96 -3.13 -13.54
N ASP A 57 9.28 -3.17 -13.42
CA ASP A 57 10.09 -2.10 -12.81
C ASP A 57 10.00 -0.76 -13.59
N THR A 58 9.56 -0.80 -14.84
CA THR A 58 9.37 0.39 -15.68
C THR A 58 7.95 0.97 -15.61
N MET A 59 7.05 0.36 -14.83
CA MET A 59 5.68 0.86 -14.70
C MET A 59 5.72 2.21 -13.97
N ALA A 60 5.06 3.22 -14.53
CA ALA A 60 4.94 4.52 -13.88
C ALA A 60 4.17 4.40 -12.56
N LEU A 61 4.58 5.13 -11.52
CA LEU A 61 3.91 5.11 -10.22
C LEU A 61 2.48 5.63 -10.30
N ASP A 62 2.28 6.78 -10.94
CA ASP A 62 0.95 7.34 -11.26
C ASP A 62 1.11 8.38 -12.38
N GLU A 63 0.27 8.33 -13.41
CA GLU A 63 0.32 9.26 -14.55
C GLU A 63 -0.42 10.58 -14.29
N GLY A 64 -1.38 10.59 -13.36
CA GLY A 64 -2.22 11.74 -13.06
C GLY A 64 -1.68 12.62 -11.93
N ILE A 65 -0.82 12.08 -11.07
CA ILE A 65 -0.20 12.81 -9.95
C ILE A 65 1.15 13.38 -10.39
N SER A 66 1.19 14.70 -10.61
CA SER A 66 2.40 15.40 -11.08
C SER A 66 3.63 15.21 -10.19
N ALA A 67 3.44 14.99 -8.89
CA ALA A 67 4.52 14.73 -7.94
C ALA A 67 5.30 13.42 -8.24
N PHE A 68 4.72 12.49 -8.99
CA PHE A 68 5.33 11.22 -9.38
C PHE A 68 5.83 11.19 -10.83
N ALA A 69 5.85 12.34 -11.52
CA ALA A 69 6.28 12.39 -12.92
C ALA A 69 7.71 11.86 -13.12
N GLY A 70 7.86 10.90 -14.04
CA GLY A 70 9.14 10.27 -14.36
C GLY A 70 9.63 9.22 -13.35
N GLN A 71 8.82 8.88 -12.34
CA GLN A 71 9.12 7.83 -11.38
C GLN A 71 8.45 6.51 -11.78
N SER A 72 9.19 5.42 -11.59
CA SER A 72 8.73 4.05 -11.79
C SER A 72 8.86 3.25 -10.50
N VAL A 73 8.20 2.08 -10.45
CA VAL A 73 8.16 1.17 -9.29
C VAL A 73 9.55 0.79 -8.80
#